data_AF-X1BCA4-F1
#
_entry.id   AF-X1BCA4-F1
#
_cell.length_a   1.000
_cell.length_b   1.000
_cell.length_c   1.000
_cell.angle_alpha   90.00
_cell.angle_beta   90.00
_cell.angle_gamma   90.00
#
_symmetry.space_group_name_H-M   'P 1'
#
loop_
_entity.id
_entity.type
_entity.pdbx_description
1 polymer ?
#
loop_
_entity_poly.entity_id
_entity_poly.type
_entity_poly.pdbx_seq_one_letter_code
_entity_poly.pdbx_strand_id
1 'polypeptide(L)'
;DREASSRIDSATISPQQPKMVFRNVLVVFVCIELYDSKEELQEAAEEFASLSNLIGKRPIVLCPNVHLSIDRAPEKQAAWLVAELEKMLIAKGYDVNRLSFGYHKQYGMECNGNVGSVVGRRFYGSEEKQFLRLLTRLGVCPPESLPKDMPSWATTLTERRLKVLGSRRESYNVGRRMLQDQLDATGHGELWTCMLFEGERQPMDDYLSALYQIIEDYHDVRVHRAMNLSVPGFSNAARFLFRKYPEAIESGRLRIYNSQVSDIEFLLSHT
;
A
#
# COMPACT_ATOMS: atom_id res chain seq x y z
N ASP A 1 -15.64 22.35 -14.29
CA ASP A 1 -14.18 22.20 -14.49
C ASP A 1 -13.50 23.51 -14.83
N ARG A 2 -12.23 23.71 -14.43
CA ARG A 2 -11.44 24.88 -14.82
C ARG A 2 -10.54 24.60 -16.01
N GLU A 3 -9.58 23.69 -15.83
CA GLU A 3 -8.55 23.38 -16.83
C GLU A 3 -8.35 21.88 -16.93
N ALA A 4 -8.19 21.38 -18.16
CA ALA A 4 -7.83 19.99 -18.41
C ALA A 4 -6.39 19.74 -17.91
N SER A 5 -6.15 18.56 -17.34
CA SER A 5 -4.82 18.20 -16.86
C SER A 5 -3.86 18.03 -18.02
N SER A 6 -2.67 18.62 -17.91
CA SER A 6 -1.55 18.40 -18.83
C SER A 6 -0.70 17.18 -18.50
N ARG A 7 -1.05 16.43 -17.45
CA ARG A 7 -0.25 15.32 -16.91
C ARG A 7 -0.73 13.92 -17.32
N ILE A 8 -1.83 13.83 -18.06
CA ILE A 8 -2.42 12.56 -18.50
C ILE A 8 -2.79 12.64 -19.99
N ASP A 9 -2.93 11.47 -20.61
CA ASP A 9 -3.40 11.34 -22.00
C ASP A 9 -4.77 12.03 -22.16
N SER A 10 -4.90 12.91 -23.15
CA SER A 10 -6.14 13.64 -23.44
C SER A 10 -7.30 12.72 -23.78
N ALA A 11 -7.03 11.52 -24.30
CA ALA A 11 -8.05 10.50 -24.55
C ALA A 11 -8.67 9.92 -23.26
N THR A 12 -8.00 10.08 -22.11
CA THR A 12 -8.49 9.63 -20.80
C THR A 12 -9.32 10.70 -20.09
N ILE A 13 -9.24 11.95 -20.56
CA ILE A 13 -9.99 13.07 -19.97
C ILE A 13 -11.46 12.94 -20.39
N SER A 14 -12.36 12.98 -19.41
CA SER A 14 -13.79 12.90 -19.70
C SER A 14 -14.30 14.18 -20.37
N PRO A 15 -15.52 14.22 -20.92
CA PRO A 15 -16.13 15.48 -21.33
C PRO A 15 -16.17 16.49 -20.18
N GLN A 16 -15.94 17.77 -20.51
CA GLN A 16 -15.97 18.86 -19.54
C GLN A 16 -17.38 19.02 -18.97
N GLN A 17 -17.46 19.20 -17.65
CA GLN A 17 -18.72 19.45 -16.96
C GLN A 17 -18.87 20.92 -16.55
N PRO A 18 -20.10 21.48 -16.65
CA PRO A 18 -20.38 22.83 -16.16
C PRO A 18 -20.37 22.87 -14.62
N LYS A 19 -20.55 24.07 -14.06
CA LYS A 19 -20.75 24.22 -12.61
C LYS A 19 -22.06 23.54 -12.21
N MET A 20 -22.01 22.70 -11.19
CA MET A 20 -23.15 22.02 -10.60
C MET A 20 -23.26 22.34 -9.10
N VAL A 21 -24.46 22.20 -8.55
CA VAL A 21 -24.74 22.36 -7.12
C VAL A 21 -25.53 21.15 -6.64
N PHE A 22 -25.01 20.49 -5.63
CA PHE A 22 -25.63 19.33 -4.99
C PHE A 22 -26.05 19.68 -3.57
N ARG A 23 -27.17 19.14 -3.10
CA ARG A 23 -27.69 19.37 -1.75
C ARG A 23 -27.98 18.04 -1.07
N ASN A 24 -27.65 17.95 0.22
CA ASN A 24 -27.87 16.76 1.05
C ASN A 24 -27.33 15.46 0.41
N VAL A 25 -26.05 15.49 0.03
CA VAL A 25 -25.37 14.38 -0.67
C VAL A 25 -24.28 13.78 0.18
N LEU A 26 -23.83 12.58 -0.20
CA LEU A 26 -22.56 12.02 0.25
C LEU A 26 -21.50 12.34 -0.80
N VAL A 27 -20.47 13.08 -0.41
CA VAL A 27 -19.33 13.37 -1.28
C VAL A 27 -18.28 12.29 -1.08
N VAL A 28 -17.96 11.56 -2.14
CA VAL A 28 -17.00 10.45 -2.10
C VAL A 28 -15.78 10.85 -2.92
N PHE A 29 -14.69 11.20 -2.24
CA PHE A 29 -13.39 11.32 -2.89
C PHE A 29 -12.81 9.92 -3.07
N VAL A 30 -12.52 9.56 -4.32
CA VAL A 30 -12.00 8.22 -4.67
C VAL A 30 -10.67 8.34 -5.39
N CYS A 31 -9.69 7.55 -4.96
CA CYS A 31 -8.44 7.32 -5.67
C CYS A 31 -8.36 5.83 -5.96
N ILE A 32 -8.14 5.48 -7.22
CA ILE A 32 -7.81 4.11 -7.62
C ILE A 32 -6.30 3.95 -7.51
N GLU A 33 -5.87 2.90 -6.84
CA GLU A 33 -4.47 2.57 -6.57
C GLU A 33 -3.97 1.42 -7.46
N LEU A 34 -2.64 1.26 -7.52
CA LEU A 34 -1.95 0.15 -8.16
C LEU A 34 -2.50 -1.17 -7.65
N TYR A 35 -2.81 -2.11 -8.55
CA TYR A 35 -3.43 -3.41 -8.27
C TYR A 35 -4.91 -3.40 -7.87
N ASP A 36 -5.57 -2.24 -7.83
CA ASP A 36 -7.03 -2.20 -7.70
C ASP A 36 -7.70 -2.83 -8.92
N SER A 37 -8.81 -3.50 -8.67
CA SER A 37 -9.59 -4.26 -9.63
C SER A 37 -11.07 -4.22 -9.24
N LYS A 38 -11.90 -5.03 -9.90
CA LYS A 38 -13.33 -5.14 -9.55
C LYS A 38 -13.57 -5.67 -8.14
N GLU A 39 -12.61 -6.40 -7.57
CA GLU A 39 -12.67 -6.91 -6.20
C GLU A 39 -12.74 -5.77 -5.17
N GLU A 40 -11.81 -4.82 -5.25
CA GLU A 40 -11.76 -3.64 -4.37
C GLU A 40 -12.98 -2.73 -4.57
N LEU A 41 -13.51 -2.66 -5.80
CA LEU A 41 -14.76 -1.94 -6.05
C LEU A 41 -15.97 -2.59 -5.37
N GLN A 42 -15.99 -3.93 -5.30
CA GLN A 42 -17.05 -4.66 -4.60
C GLN A 42 -16.98 -4.40 -3.10
N GLU A 43 -15.79 -4.47 -2.50
CA GLU A 43 -15.56 -4.11 -1.09
C GLU A 43 -16.02 -2.67 -0.82
N ALA A 44 -15.63 -1.73 -1.68
CA ALA A 44 -16.05 -0.34 -1.57
C ALA A 44 -17.58 -0.19 -1.64
N ALA A 45 -18.23 -0.85 -2.60
CA ALA A 45 -19.67 -0.77 -2.77
C ALA A 45 -20.45 -1.41 -1.60
N GLU A 46 -19.89 -2.44 -0.96
CA GLU A 46 -20.42 -3.04 0.26
C GLU A 46 -20.25 -2.12 1.48
N GLU A 47 -19.08 -1.49 1.62
CA GLU A 47 -18.86 -0.50 2.68
C GLU A 47 -19.77 0.72 2.51
N PHE A 48 -20.01 1.18 1.28
CA PHE A 48 -21.02 2.21 1.02
C PHE A 48 -22.42 1.79 1.43
N ALA A 49 -22.78 0.52 1.23
CA ALA A 49 -24.07 0.01 1.68
C ALA A 49 -24.20 0.04 3.20
N SER A 50 -23.18 -0.44 3.90
CA SER A 50 -23.09 -0.40 5.37
C SER A 50 -23.17 1.02 5.92
N LEU A 51 -22.39 1.96 5.36
CA LEU A 51 -22.42 3.36 5.75
C LEU A 51 -23.78 4.02 5.47
N SER A 52 -24.36 3.76 4.29
CA SER A 52 -25.66 4.32 3.90
C SER A 52 -26.79 3.84 4.81
N ASN A 53 -26.74 2.60 5.31
CA ASN A 53 -27.70 2.10 6.28
C ASN A 53 -27.62 2.86 7.61
N LEU A 54 -26.43 3.32 8.01
CA LEU A 54 -26.21 4.06 9.25
C LEU A 54 -26.62 5.53 9.15
N ILE A 55 -26.29 6.20 8.04
CA ILE A 55 -26.44 7.66 7.88
C ILE A 55 -27.62 8.09 7.00
N GLY A 56 -28.37 7.10 6.49
CA GLY A 56 -29.45 7.26 5.53
C GLY A 56 -28.96 7.32 4.09
N LYS A 57 -29.75 6.73 3.18
CA LYS A 57 -29.47 6.76 1.74
C LYS A 57 -29.60 8.18 1.20
N ARG A 58 -28.53 8.69 0.58
CA ARG A 58 -28.46 10.01 -0.05
C ARG A 58 -27.85 9.87 -1.45
N PRO A 59 -28.08 10.83 -2.36
CA PRO A 59 -27.35 10.88 -3.61
C PRO A 59 -25.84 10.94 -3.36
N ILE A 60 -25.07 10.25 -4.19
CA ILE A 60 -23.62 10.17 -4.11
C ILE A 60 -23.03 11.13 -5.15
N VAL A 61 -22.11 11.99 -4.74
CA VAL A 61 -21.25 12.73 -5.66
C VAL A 61 -19.90 12.04 -5.65
N LEU A 62 -19.61 11.28 -6.71
CA LEU A 62 -18.38 10.52 -6.85
C LEU A 62 -17.30 11.40 -7.48
N CYS A 63 -16.26 11.70 -6.71
CA CYS A 63 -15.21 12.67 -7.02
C CYS A 63 -13.87 11.96 -7.24
N PRO A 64 -13.42 11.76 -8.49
CA PRO A 64 -12.09 11.24 -8.75
C PRO A 64 -11.04 12.21 -8.21
N ASN A 65 -10.19 11.73 -7.29
CA ASN A 65 -9.17 12.52 -6.63
C ASN A 65 -7.89 11.71 -6.42
N VAL A 66 -6.97 11.89 -7.36
CA VAL A 66 -5.70 11.16 -7.42
C VAL A 66 -4.73 11.47 -6.26
N HIS A 67 -4.98 12.53 -5.48
CA HIS A 67 -4.07 12.97 -4.42
C HIS A 67 -4.27 12.25 -3.09
N LEU A 68 -5.25 11.35 -2.98
CA LEU A 68 -5.45 10.57 -1.75
C LEU A 68 -4.38 9.49 -1.56
N SER A 69 -3.65 9.15 -2.63
CA SER A 69 -2.62 8.12 -2.58
C SER A 69 -1.40 8.47 -3.44
N ILE A 70 -0.25 7.98 -3.00
CA ILE A 70 0.99 7.99 -3.78
C ILE A 70 1.07 6.80 -4.75
N ASP A 71 0.35 5.71 -4.47
CA ASP A 71 0.34 4.48 -5.28
C ASP A 71 -0.80 4.49 -6.29
N ARG A 72 -1.09 5.64 -6.89
CA ARG A 72 -2.18 5.79 -7.86
C ARG A 72 -2.02 4.83 -9.05
N ALA A 73 -3.14 4.26 -9.50
CA ALA A 73 -3.17 3.46 -10.71
C ALA A 73 -2.85 4.31 -11.97
N PRO A 74 -2.40 3.67 -13.06
CA PRO A 74 -2.34 4.29 -14.38
C PRO A 74 -3.68 4.93 -14.76
N GLU A 75 -3.64 6.07 -15.45
CA GLU A 75 -4.81 6.93 -15.66
C GLU A 75 -5.96 6.22 -16.39
N LYS A 76 -5.64 5.34 -17.36
CA LYS A 76 -6.65 4.59 -18.13
C LYS A 76 -7.38 3.58 -17.24
N GLN A 77 -6.64 2.88 -16.37
CA GLN A 77 -7.21 1.95 -15.40
C GLN A 77 -8.05 2.72 -14.36
N ALA A 78 -7.54 3.83 -13.84
CA ALA A 78 -8.25 4.66 -12.87
C ALA A 78 -9.58 5.19 -13.45
N ALA A 79 -9.55 5.77 -14.65
CA ALA A 79 -10.76 6.29 -15.30
C ALA A 79 -11.80 5.17 -15.54
N TRP A 80 -11.36 3.99 -15.98
CA TRP A 80 -12.23 2.84 -16.18
C TRP A 80 -12.83 2.31 -14.87
N LEU A 81 -12.02 2.10 -13.82
CA LEU A 81 -12.50 1.58 -12.54
C LEU A 81 -13.44 2.55 -11.82
N VAL A 82 -13.20 3.86 -11.90
CA VAL A 82 -14.15 4.85 -11.36
C VAL A 82 -15.51 4.75 -12.09
N ALA A 83 -15.51 4.56 -13.42
CA ALA A 83 -16.75 4.38 -14.18
C ALA A 83 -17.45 3.05 -13.85
N GLU A 84 -16.70 1.98 -13.58
CA GLU A 84 -17.28 0.71 -13.12
C GLU A 84 -17.86 0.85 -11.70
N LEU A 85 -17.22 1.59 -10.80
CA LEU A 85 -17.75 1.86 -9.46
C LEU A 85 -19.08 2.63 -9.52
N GLU A 86 -19.18 3.63 -10.39
CA GLU A 86 -20.44 4.34 -10.66
C GLU A 86 -21.54 3.35 -11.06
N LYS A 87 -21.28 2.48 -12.04
CA LYS A 87 -22.26 1.46 -12.48
C LYS A 87 -22.65 0.50 -11.36
N MET A 88 -21.70 0.04 -10.56
CA MET A 88 -21.95 -0.86 -9.43
C MET A 88 -22.86 -0.21 -8.38
N LEU A 89 -22.61 1.05 -8.04
CA LEU A 89 -23.44 1.81 -7.10
C LEU A 89 -24.85 2.06 -7.67
N ILE A 90 -24.97 2.41 -8.96
CA ILE A 90 -26.28 2.55 -9.62
C ILE A 90 -27.05 1.22 -9.61
N ALA A 91 -26.39 0.10 -9.88
CA ALA A 91 -27.00 -1.23 -9.85
C ALA A 91 -27.50 -1.63 -8.45
N LYS A 92 -26.84 -1.14 -7.38
CA LYS A 92 -27.31 -1.26 -5.99
C LYS A 92 -28.42 -0.23 -5.64
N GLY A 93 -28.86 0.57 -6.61
CA GLY A 93 -29.98 1.49 -6.53
C GLY A 93 -29.63 2.88 -5.98
N TYR A 94 -28.37 3.28 -5.96
CA TYR A 94 -27.97 4.64 -5.56
C TYR A 94 -28.15 5.64 -6.71
N ASP A 95 -28.53 6.87 -6.37
CA ASP A 95 -28.41 8.02 -7.29
C ASP A 95 -26.95 8.50 -7.24
N VAL A 96 -26.22 8.38 -8.36
CA VAL A 96 -24.79 8.65 -8.43
C VAL A 96 -24.52 9.71 -9.48
N ASN A 97 -23.84 10.77 -9.06
CA ASN A 97 -23.35 11.84 -9.91
C ASN A 97 -21.82 11.80 -9.92
N ARG A 98 -21.23 11.19 -10.95
CA ARG A 98 -19.78 11.17 -11.12
C ARG A 98 -19.28 12.47 -11.73
N LEU A 99 -18.30 13.09 -11.05
CA LEU A 99 -17.61 14.26 -11.57
C LEU A 99 -16.61 13.88 -12.66
N SER A 100 -16.31 14.83 -13.54
CA SER A 100 -15.36 14.67 -14.63
C SER A 100 -13.98 14.20 -14.15
N PHE A 101 -13.34 13.33 -14.93
CA PHE A 101 -11.99 12.84 -14.70
C PHE A 101 -10.99 13.70 -15.48
N GLY A 102 -9.82 13.98 -14.88
CA GLY A 102 -8.72 14.65 -15.58
C GLY A 102 -8.77 16.18 -15.63
N TYR A 103 -9.58 16.83 -14.79
CA TYR A 103 -9.64 18.29 -14.70
C TYR A 103 -9.21 18.83 -13.34
N HIS A 104 -8.52 19.97 -13.37
CA HIS A 104 -8.47 20.88 -12.23
C HIS A 104 -9.88 21.41 -11.95
N LYS A 105 -10.37 21.13 -10.75
CA LYS A 105 -11.73 21.49 -10.31
C LYS A 105 -11.65 22.45 -9.14
N GLN A 106 -12.50 23.48 -9.19
CA GLN A 106 -12.81 24.31 -8.04
C GLN A 106 -14.13 23.82 -7.45
N TYR A 107 -14.15 23.56 -6.15
CA TYR A 107 -15.36 23.19 -5.42
C TYR A 107 -15.39 23.90 -4.07
N GLY A 108 -16.59 24.09 -3.54
CA GLY A 108 -16.86 24.47 -2.16
C GLY A 108 -17.78 23.44 -1.55
N MET A 109 -17.61 23.16 -0.26
CA MET A 109 -18.45 22.20 0.46
C MET A 109 -18.77 22.72 1.86
N GLU A 110 -19.94 22.36 2.35
CA GLU A 110 -20.36 22.56 3.73
C GLU A 110 -20.62 21.16 4.32
N CYS A 111 -19.92 20.83 5.40
CA CYS A 111 -20.05 19.55 6.08
C CYS A 111 -20.78 19.76 7.41
N ASN A 112 -21.73 18.88 7.73
CA ASN A 112 -22.54 18.99 8.96
C ASN A 112 -21.69 18.89 10.24
N GLY A 113 -20.50 18.26 10.17
CA GLY A 113 -19.53 18.26 11.27
C GLY A 113 -19.82 17.26 12.41
N ASN A 114 -20.89 16.47 12.32
CA ASN A 114 -21.25 15.44 13.29
C ASN A 114 -20.24 14.28 13.28
N VAL A 115 -20.20 13.46 14.34
CA VAL A 115 -19.43 12.20 14.35
C VAL A 115 -19.83 11.33 13.15
N GLY A 116 -18.84 10.86 12.38
CA GLY A 116 -19.05 10.08 11.16
C GLY A 116 -19.34 10.90 9.90
N SER A 117 -19.34 12.25 9.97
CA SER A 117 -19.52 13.10 8.77
C SER A 117 -18.31 13.06 7.83
N VAL A 118 -17.15 12.64 8.34
CA VAL A 118 -15.93 12.43 7.56
C VAL A 118 -15.34 11.08 7.97
N VAL A 119 -15.18 10.18 7.00
CA VAL A 119 -14.61 8.85 7.21
C VAL A 119 -13.63 8.53 6.09
N GLY A 120 -12.50 7.92 6.46
CA GLY A 120 -11.53 7.35 5.53
C GLY A 120 -11.71 5.83 5.45
N ARG A 121 -11.56 5.28 4.24
CA ARG A 121 -11.57 3.84 3.96
C ARG A 121 -10.50 3.50 2.93
N ARG A 122 -9.95 2.31 3.04
CA ARG A 122 -9.00 1.74 2.09
C ARG A 122 -9.33 0.27 1.90
N PHE A 123 -9.21 -0.18 0.66
CA PHE A 123 -9.60 -1.50 0.19
C PHE A 123 -8.38 -2.12 -0.50
N TYR A 124 -8.21 -3.42 -0.33
CA TYR A 124 -6.99 -4.10 -0.76
C TYR A 124 -7.24 -5.39 -1.53
N GLY A 125 -8.49 -5.91 -1.52
CA GLY A 125 -8.93 -7.12 -2.21
C GLY A 125 -8.39 -8.39 -1.58
N SER A 126 -7.07 -8.54 -1.56
CA SER A 126 -6.41 -9.73 -0.98
C SER A 126 -5.11 -9.39 -0.24
N GLU A 127 -4.72 -10.29 0.66
CA GLU A 127 -3.45 -10.19 1.39
C GLU A 127 -2.26 -10.19 0.42
N GLU A 128 -2.32 -10.97 -0.65
CA GLU A 128 -1.27 -11.03 -1.68
C GLU A 128 -1.15 -9.72 -2.45
N LYS A 129 -2.26 -9.09 -2.84
CA LYS A 129 -2.24 -7.78 -3.52
C LYS A 129 -1.68 -6.70 -2.61
N GLN A 130 -2.05 -6.72 -1.32
CA GLN A 130 -1.53 -5.76 -0.36
C GLN A 130 -0.04 -5.96 -0.10
N PHE A 131 0.42 -7.22 -0.02
CA PHE A 131 1.86 -7.51 0.11
C PHE A 131 2.65 -7.14 -1.14
N LEU A 132 2.09 -7.38 -2.32
CA LEU A 132 2.66 -6.93 -3.58
C LEU A 132 2.84 -5.40 -3.62
N ARG A 133 1.88 -4.61 -3.11
CA ARG A 133 2.05 -3.14 -2.97
C ARG A 133 3.29 -2.78 -2.17
N LEU A 134 3.51 -3.45 -1.04
CA LEU A 134 4.71 -3.24 -0.23
C LEU A 134 5.96 -3.60 -1.03
N LEU A 135 6.00 -4.76 -1.66
CA LEU A 135 7.14 -5.20 -2.48
C LEU A 135 7.43 -4.21 -3.61
N THR A 136 6.41 -3.62 -4.22
CA THR A 136 6.56 -2.61 -5.26
C THR A 136 7.09 -1.29 -4.73
N ARG A 137 6.62 -0.81 -3.57
CA ARG A 137 7.19 0.38 -2.90
C ARG A 137 8.65 0.18 -2.51
N LEU A 138 9.01 -1.05 -2.13
CA LEU A 138 10.39 -1.44 -1.84
C LEU A 138 11.23 -1.67 -3.11
N GLY A 139 10.65 -1.55 -4.31
CA GLY A 139 11.35 -1.79 -5.57
C GLY A 139 11.80 -3.24 -5.77
N VAL A 140 11.14 -4.19 -5.10
CA VAL A 140 11.33 -5.64 -5.28
C VAL A 140 10.62 -6.08 -6.56
N CYS A 141 9.36 -5.68 -6.68
CA CYS A 141 8.48 -5.99 -7.81
C CYS A 141 8.24 -4.71 -8.61
N PRO A 142 8.25 -4.77 -9.95
CA PRO A 142 7.80 -3.63 -10.74
C PRO A 142 6.27 -3.40 -10.59
N PRO A 143 5.77 -2.17 -10.86
CA PRO A 143 4.34 -1.84 -10.72
C PRO A 143 3.38 -2.71 -11.54
N GLU A 144 3.85 -3.29 -12.65
CA GLU A 144 3.09 -4.18 -13.53
C GLU A 144 3.04 -5.65 -13.06
N SER A 145 3.75 -6.00 -11.99
CA SER A 145 3.73 -7.34 -11.43
C SER A 145 2.33 -7.79 -11.02
N LEU A 146 2.09 -9.09 -11.11
CA LEU A 146 0.93 -9.76 -10.54
C LEU A 146 1.34 -10.49 -9.25
N PRO A 147 0.39 -10.89 -8.39
CA PRO A 147 0.69 -11.66 -7.18
C PRO A 147 1.56 -12.90 -7.42
N LYS A 148 1.36 -13.59 -8.55
CA LYS A 148 2.15 -14.75 -8.96
C LYS A 148 3.61 -14.44 -9.35
N ASP A 149 3.91 -13.18 -9.63
CA ASP A 149 5.26 -12.72 -10.03
C ASP A 149 6.10 -12.33 -8.80
N MET A 150 5.50 -12.38 -7.59
CA MET A 150 6.27 -12.21 -6.37
C MET A 150 7.32 -13.31 -6.23
N PRO A 151 8.51 -13.02 -5.67
CA PRO A 151 9.53 -14.03 -5.43
C PRO A 151 9.02 -15.21 -4.60
N SER A 152 9.55 -16.42 -4.79
CA SER A 152 9.10 -17.62 -4.06
C SER A 152 9.17 -17.48 -2.53
N TRP A 153 10.14 -16.73 -2.01
CA TRP A 153 10.25 -16.44 -0.58
C TRP A 153 9.11 -15.56 -0.06
N ALA A 154 8.48 -14.75 -0.93
CA ALA A 154 7.35 -13.90 -0.58
C ALA A 154 6.13 -14.75 -0.22
N THR A 155 5.91 -15.86 -0.93
CA THR A 155 4.85 -16.84 -0.61
C THR A 155 5.00 -17.38 0.81
N THR A 156 6.23 -17.68 1.23
CA THR A 156 6.50 -18.16 2.59
C THR A 156 6.15 -17.12 3.65
N LEU A 157 6.35 -15.83 3.37
CA LEU A 157 5.97 -14.72 4.27
C LEU A 157 4.46 -14.55 4.38
N THR A 158 3.77 -14.59 3.23
CA THR A 158 2.31 -14.45 3.17
C THR A 158 1.62 -15.64 3.85
N GLU A 159 2.01 -16.88 3.50
CA GLU A 159 1.39 -18.11 4.04
C GLU A 159 1.63 -18.28 5.53
N ARG A 160 2.85 -17.98 5.99
CA ARG A 160 3.17 -18.11 7.41
C ARG A 160 2.45 -17.10 8.26
N ARG A 161 1.81 -16.09 7.63
CA ARG A 161 1.06 -14.99 8.24
C ARG A 161 1.81 -14.54 9.47
N LEU A 162 2.66 -13.53 9.33
CA LEU A 162 3.30 -12.81 10.43
C LEU A 162 2.21 -12.21 11.34
N LYS A 163 1.39 -13.05 11.95
CA LYS A 163 0.46 -12.73 13.01
C LYS A 163 1.28 -11.92 13.97
N VAL A 164 0.70 -10.83 14.49
CA VAL A 164 1.24 -10.18 15.68
C VAL A 164 1.38 -11.29 16.72
N LEU A 165 2.57 -11.85 16.84
CA LEU A 165 2.82 -12.89 17.80
C LEU A 165 2.71 -12.21 19.15
N GLY A 166 1.99 -12.86 20.08
CA GLY A 166 1.69 -12.30 21.38
C GLY A 166 2.93 -11.92 22.20
N SER A 167 4.12 -12.35 21.77
CA SER A 167 5.40 -11.92 22.33
C SER A 167 6.44 -11.51 21.27
N ARG A 168 7.22 -10.48 21.62
CA ARG A 168 8.34 -9.96 20.81
C ARG A 168 9.32 -11.06 20.39
N ARG A 169 9.69 -11.93 21.33
CA ARG A 169 10.63 -13.04 21.10
C ARG A 169 10.15 -13.98 20.01
N GLU A 170 8.85 -14.21 19.89
CA GLU A 170 8.30 -15.06 18.84
C GLU A 170 8.42 -14.40 17.47
N SER A 171 8.11 -13.10 17.33
CA SER A 171 8.31 -12.35 16.08
C SER A 171 9.76 -12.39 15.60
N TYR A 172 10.72 -12.20 16.51
CA TYR A 172 12.14 -12.34 16.19
C TYR A 172 12.52 -13.76 15.79
N ASN A 173 11.98 -14.78 16.46
CA ASN A 173 12.26 -16.19 16.11
C ASN A 173 11.65 -16.58 14.76
N VAL A 174 10.50 -16.03 14.39
CA VAL A 174 9.89 -16.22 13.07
C VAL A 174 10.69 -15.48 12.01
N GLY A 175 11.06 -14.21 12.25
CA GLY A 175 12.00 -13.45 11.44
C GLY A 175 13.27 -14.24 11.13
N ARG A 176 13.93 -14.77 12.17
CA ARG A 176 15.15 -15.57 12.03
C ARG A 176 14.93 -16.88 11.28
N ARG A 177 13.84 -17.60 11.56
CA ARG A 177 13.51 -18.84 10.81
C ARG A 177 13.27 -18.55 9.34
N MET A 178 12.62 -17.44 9.01
CA MET A 178 12.42 -17.04 7.63
C MET A 178 13.73 -16.65 6.94
N LEU A 179 14.68 -16.02 7.65
CA LEU A 179 16.03 -15.83 7.12
C LEU A 179 16.70 -17.17 6.80
N GLN A 180 16.66 -18.11 7.75
CA GLN A 180 17.26 -19.42 7.55
C GLN A 180 16.59 -20.19 6.42
N ASP A 181 15.26 -20.21 6.37
CA ASP A 181 14.52 -20.88 5.31
C ASP A 181 14.77 -20.24 3.94
N GLN A 182 14.95 -18.92 3.88
CA GLN A 182 15.36 -18.26 2.64
C GLN A 182 16.78 -18.69 2.23
N LEU A 183 17.75 -18.69 3.16
CA LEU A 183 19.10 -19.19 2.87
C LEU A 183 19.07 -20.66 2.41
N ASP A 184 18.30 -21.51 3.09
CA ASP A 184 18.21 -22.94 2.77
C ASP A 184 17.46 -23.20 1.46
N ALA A 185 16.49 -22.34 1.10
CA ALA A 185 15.78 -22.38 -0.17
C ALA A 185 16.58 -21.77 -1.33
N THR A 186 17.72 -21.11 -1.08
CA THR A 186 18.45 -20.41 -2.13
C THR A 186 19.32 -21.33 -2.99
N GLY A 187 18.82 -21.59 -4.21
CA GLY A 187 19.62 -21.77 -5.43
C GLY A 187 19.80 -20.46 -6.23
N HIS A 188 19.38 -19.32 -5.66
CA HIS A 188 19.41 -17.99 -6.26
C HIS A 188 20.04 -17.01 -5.26
N GLY A 189 21.14 -16.35 -5.60
CA GLY A 189 21.98 -15.56 -4.69
C GLY A 189 21.36 -14.24 -4.17
N GLU A 190 20.11 -14.24 -3.71
CA GLU A 190 19.45 -13.07 -3.12
C GLU A 190 18.62 -13.43 -1.86
N LEU A 191 18.69 -12.59 -0.82
CA LEU A 191 18.03 -12.73 0.47
C LEU A 191 17.25 -11.45 0.82
N TRP A 192 15.99 -11.56 1.22
CA TRP A 192 15.17 -10.42 1.63
C TRP A 192 14.82 -10.45 3.12
N THR A 193 15.18 -9.37 3.80
CA THR A 193 15.03 -9.21 5.24
C THR A 193 14.05 -8.06 5.50
N CYS A 194 12.84 -8.40 5.92
CA CYS A 194 11.86 -7.41 6.37
C CYS A 194 11.96 -7.26 7.89
N MET A 195 12.28 -6.06 8.35
CA MET A 195 12.30 -5.73 9.76
C MET A 195 10.92 -5.27 10.22
N LEU A 196 10.21 -6.14 10.93
CA LEU A 196 8.90 -5.89 11.52
C LEU A 196 9.06 -5.36 12.93
N PHE A 197 9.03 -4.04 13.08
CA PHE A 197 9.15 -3.42 14.39
C PHE A 197 8.08 -2.36 14.54
N GLU A 198 6.88 -2.79 14.87
CA GLU A 198 5.95 -1.87 15.53
C GLU A 198 6.43 -1.61 16.97
N GLY A 199 6.65 -0.34 17.29
CA GLY A 199 6.76 0.13 18.67
C GLY A 199 8.11 -0.05 19.38
N GLU A 200 9.15 -0.59 18.74
CA GLU A 200 10.44 -0.80 19.41
C GLU A 200 11.42 0.38 19.21
N ARG A 201 11.98 0.89 20.32
CA ARG A 201 13.04 1.92 20.30
C ARG A 201 14.44 1.34 20.10
N GLN A 202 14.63 0.03 20.23
CA GLN A 202 15.92 -0.67 20.08
C GLN A 202 15.71 -2.06 19.46
N PRO A 203 16.45 -2.43 18.40
CA PRO A 203 16.42 -3.79 17.85
C PRO A 203 17.03 -4.80 18.83
N MET A 204 16.51 -6.03 18.88
CA MET A 204 17.17 -7.13 19.59
C MET A 204 18.44 -7.55 18.86
N ASP A 205 19.53 -7.71 19.60
CA ASP A 205 20.89 -7.97 19.07
C ASP A 205 20.99 -9.26 18.24
N ASP A 206 20.16 -10.27 18.51
CA ASP A 206 20.24 -11.60 17.89
C ASP A 206 19.98 -11.58 16.36
N TYR A 207 19.07 -10.72 15.88
CA TYR A 207 18.73 -10.67 14.45
C TYR A 207 19.74 -9.88 13.63
N LEU A 208 20.26 -8.78 14.20
CA LEU A 208 21.36 -8.04 13.60
C LEU A 208 22.61 -8.89 13.49
N SER A 209 22.92 -9.67 14.54
CA SER A 209 24.02 -10.63 14.54
C SER A 209 23.87 -11.68 13.43
N ALA A 210 22.66 -12.24 13.25
CA ALA A 210 22.39 -13.17 12.16
C ALA A 210 22.59 -12.53 10.78
N LEU A 211 22.12 -11.28 10.59
CA LEU A 211 22.36 -10.57 9.33
C LEU A 211 23.85 -10.31 9.09
N TYR A 212 24.60 -9.94 10.13
CA TYR A 212 26.04 -9.73 10.05
C TYR A 212 26.75 -11.00 9.63
N GLN A 213 26.40 -12.12 10.25
CA GLN A 213 26.92 -13.43 9.88
C GLN A 213 26.62 -13.76 8.42
N ILE A 214 25.41 -13.49 7.94
CA ILE A 214 25.06 -13.72 6.53
C ILE A 214 25.92 -12.87 5.59
N ILE A 215 26.08 -11.58 5.89
CA ILE A 215 26.87 -10.65 5.07
C ILE A 215 28.35 -11.06 5.04
N GLU A 216 28.86 -11.61 6.14
CA GLU A 216 30.26 -12.02 6.31
C GLU A 216 30.54 -13.42 5.72
N ASP A 217 29.67 -14.40 5.95
CA ASP A 217 29.90 -15.80 5.59
C ASP A 217 29.43 -16.14 4.16
N TYR A 218 28.48 -15.37 3.59
CA TYR A 218 27.87 -15.65 2.29
C TYR A 218 28.11 -14.50 1.30
N HIS A 219 29.32 -14.42 0.75
CA HIS A 219 29.73 -13.35 -0.16
C HIS A 219 28.98 -13.33 -1.50
N ASP A 220 28.48 -14.48 -1.95
CA ASP A 220 27.72 -14.60 -3.21
C ASP A 220 26.23 -14.27 -3.04
N VAL A 221 25.79 -14.04 -1.80
CA VAL A 221 24.40 -13.69 -1.48
C VAL A 221 24.26 -12.17 -1.45
N ARG A 222 23.34 -11.66 -2.26
CA ARG A 222 22.86 -10.28 -2.19
C ARG A 222 21.79 -10.16 -1.12
N VAL A 223 21.99 -9.26 -0.18
CA VAL A 223 21.08 -9.02 0.94
C VAL A 223 20.28 -7.76 0.68
N HIS A 224 18.96 -7.86 0.74
CA HIS A 224 18.01 -6.77 0.61
C HIS A 224 17.33 -6.55 1.95
N ARG A 225 17.33 -5.32 2.45
CA ARG A 225 16.83 -4.98 3.79
C ARG A 225 15.85 -3.82 3.74
N ALA A 226 14.60 -4.07 4.11
CA ALA A 226 13.61 -3.02 4.30
C ALA A 226 13.66 -2.51 5.76
N MET A 227 13.70 -1.19 5.95
CA MET A 227 13.76 -0.57 7.27
C MET A 227 12.73 0.55 7.42
N ASN A 228 12.06 0.55 8.57
CA ASN A 228 11.23 1.66 8.99
C ASN A 228 12.11 2.81 9.54
N LEU A 229 12.43 3.82 8.72
CA LEU A 229 13.26 4.94 9.18
C LEU A 229 12.51 5.96 10.03
N SER A 230 11.18 5.88 10.11
CA SER A 230 10.38 6.76 10.96
C SER A 230 10.63 6.53 12.47
N VAL A 231 11.25 5.41 12.82
CA VAL A 231 11.58 5.05 14.20
C VAL A 231 13.04 5.42 14.50
N PRO A 232 13.32 6.30 15.50
CA PRO A 232 14.67 6.80 15.77
C PRO A 232 15.74 5.73 16.00
N GLY A 233 15.39 4.62 16.67
CA GLY A 233 16.30 3.50 16.93
C GLY A 233 16.80 2.83 15.64
N PHE A 234 15.93 2.71 14.64
CA PHE A 234 16.27 2.12 13.35
C PHE A 234 17.14 3.04 12.50
N SER A 235 16.94 4.35 12.57
CA SER A 235 17.85 5.31 11.94
C SER A 235 19.30 5.12 12.42
N ASN A 236 19.51 4.79 13.69
CA ASN A 236 20.85 4.53 14.23
C ASN A 236 21.42 3.16 13.81
N ALA A 237 20.61 2.09 13.84
CA ALA A 237 21.03 0.77 13.34
C ALA A 237 21.36 0.80 11.84
N ALA A 238 20.57 1.52 11.05
CA ALA A 238 20.83 1.83 9.65
C ALA A 238 22.20 2.47 9.46
N ARG A 239 22.45 3.57 10.20
CA ARG A 239 23.74 4.27 10.18
C ARG A 239 24.90 3.37 10.55
N PHE A 240 24.71 2.44 11.49
CA PHE A 240 25.74 1.48 11.86
C PHE A 240 26.02 0.49 10.72
N LEU A 241 25.01 -0.03 10.03
CA LEU A 241 25.20 -0.88 8.83
C LEU A 241 25.96 -0.15 7.73
N PHE A 242 25.58 1.10 7.45
CA PHE A 242 26.28 1.95 6.47
C PHE A 242 27.76 2.12 6.82
N ARG A 243 28.09 2.24 8.11
CA ARG A 243 29.48 2.34 8.58
C ARG A 243 30.23 1.02 8.56
N LYS A 244 29.57 -0.10 8.89
CA LYS A 244 30.22 -1.41 9.03
C LYS A 244 30.46 -2.09 7.68
N TYR A 245 29.57 -1.91 6.69
CA TYR A 245 29.64 -2.59 5.40
C TYR A 245 29.55 -1.63 4.20
N PRO A 246 30.40 -0.59 4.10
CA PRO A 246 30.34 0.36 2.99
C PRO A 246 30.56 -0.32 1.63
N GLU A 247 31.53 -1.23 1.52
CA GLU A 247 31.85 -1.94 0.27
C GLU A 247 30.71 -2.86 -0.20
N ALA A 248 30.02 -3.54 0.73
CA ALA A 248 28.87 -4.38 0.38
C ALA A 248 27.70 -3.53 -0.15
N ILE A 249 27.53 -2.31 0.38
CA ILE A 249 26.48 -1.39 -0.07
C ILE A 249 26.84 -0.79 -1.42
N GLU A 250 28.09 -0.34 -1.59
CA GLU A 250 28.60 0.25 -2.85
C GLU A 250 28.57 -0.75 -4.00
N SER A 251 28.92 -2.03 -3.75
CA SER A 251 28.82 -3.11 -4.74
C SER A 251 27.38 -3.54 -5.05
N GLY A 252 26.39 -3.01 -4.32
CA GLY A 252 24.99 -3.41 -4.43
C GLY A 252 24.69 -4.81 -3.88
N ARG A 253 25.65 -5.42 -3.17
CA ARG A 253 25.50 -6.69 -2.44
C ARG A 253 24.59 -6.53 -1.22
N LEU A 254 24.59 -5.37 -0.56
CA LEU A 254 23.65 -5.02 0.50
C LEU A 254 22.80 -3.82 0.06
N ARG A 255 21.51 -4.04 -0.17
CA ARG A 255 20.54 -2.98 -0.50
C ARG A 255 19.67 -2.64 0.71
N ILE A 256 19.52 -1.36 0.97
CA ILE A 256 18.74 -0.85 2.09
C ILE A 256 17.58 0.01 1.55
N TYR A 257 16.36 -0.36 1.91
CA TYR A 257 15.13 0.28 1.48
C TYR A 257 14.47 1.00 2.66
N ASN A 258 13.87 2.15 2.37
CA ASN A 258 13.12 2.95 3.34
C ASN A 258 11.61 2.70 3.18
N SER A 259 10.91 2.43 4.28
CA SER A 259 9.45 2.29 4.30
C SER A 259 8.80 3.15 5.39
N GLN A 260 7.51 3.46 5.22
CA GLN A 260 6.71 4.18 6.22
C GLN A 260 6.03 3.21 7.20
N VAL A 261 5.59 3.72 8.36
CA VAL A 261 4.88 2.95 9.40
C VAL A 261 3.66 2.24 8.84
N SER A 262 2.83 2.94 8.06
CA SER A 262 1.62 2.38 7.42
C SER A 262 1.92 1.20 6.49
N ASP A 263 3.13 1.15 5.93
CA ASP A 263 3.54 0.09 5.00
C ASP A 263 3.91 -1.19 5.76
N ILE A 264 4.31 -1.04 7.02
CA ILE A 264 4.71 -2.14 7.92
C ILE A 264 3.56 -2.56 8.85
N GLU A 265 2.68 -1.62 9.24
CA GLU A 265 1.46 -1.93 9.99
C GLU A 265 0.65 -3.03 9.30
N PHE A 266 0.64 -3.03 7.97
CA PHE A 266 0.09 -4.12 7.16
C PHE A 266 0.55 -5.53 7.55
N LEU A 267 1.85 -5.74 7.78
CA LEU A 267 2.38 -7.07 8.08
C LEU A 267 1.96 -7.57 9.45
N LEU A 268 1.41 -6.70 10.29
CA LEU A 268 1.09 -6.99 11.69
C LEU A 268 -0.43 -6.90 11.90
N SER A 269 -1.11 -5.89 11.39
CA SER A 269 -2.51 -5.64 11.71
C SER A 269 -3.49 -6.37 10.78
N HIS A 270 -3.62 -7.70 10.93
CA HIS A 270 -4.87 -8.43 10.66
C HIS A 270 -5.00 -9.56 11.70
N THR A 271 -5.73 -9.27 12.77
CA THR A 271 -6.45 -10.25 13.59
C THR A 271 -7.93 -10.08 13.34
#